data_AF-A0A7S3YXA2-F1
#
_entry.id   AF-A0A7S3YXA2-F1
#
_cell.length_a   1.000
_cell.length_b   1.000
_cell.length_c   1.000
_cell.angle_alpha   90.00
_cell.angle_beta   90.00
_cell.angle_gamma   90.00
#
_symmetry.space_group_name_H-M   'P 1'
#
loop_
_entity.id
_entity.type
_entity.pdbx_description
1 polymer ?
#
loop_
_entity_poly.entity_id
_entity_poly.type
_entity_poly.pdbx_seq_one_letter_code
_entity_poly.pdbx_strand_id
1 'polypeptide(L)'
;PGPELSIILKEKDSAWVDVIDGSVFWLDKECTCFTWLSDVVTDTRDLLVVKRDGSGYVNVTKDLDMDVIKVLSVDASGGYAYVLSALKSSHLSTALFKIPLPLPLPSSTTTTTTTNRKPQLITPVEQTAQHQYLISPGGLYAIENVSNIDRPLRVNIISLPDHKVVDRLVTNSKLKRRLDSVCVGKMELFRVMIHHHHHHHQHHHYHYYLDTQIATQTHKSTHTHTYTHTHGYTKTPTQDVYMHVHYTYIQIYI
;
A
#
# COMPACT_ATOMS: atom_id res chain seq x y z
N PRO A 1 -42.57 -5.00 1.10
CA PRO A 1 -41.54 -3.96 0.87
C PRO A 1 -40.15 -4.58 0.92
N GLY A 2 -39.39 -4.51 -0.17
CA GLY A 2 -37.97 -4.88 -0.14
C GLY A 2 -37.16 -3.92 0.73
N PRO A 3 -35.88 -4.23 1.02
CA PRO A 3 -35.03 -3.30 1.74
C PRO A 3 -34.95 -1.96 1.00
N GLU A 4 -35.22 -0.87 1.71
CA GLU A 4 -35.08 0.49 1.20
C GLU A 4 -33.59 0.84 1.16
N LEU A 5 -33.12 1.29 -0.02
CA LEU A 5 -31.73 1.71 -0.20
C LEU A 5 -31.60 3.18 0.18
N SER A 6 -30.72 3.47 1.12
CA SER A 6 -30.33 4.84 1.49
C SER A 6 -28.88 5.11 1.08
N ILE A 7 -28.61 6.35 0.64
CA ILE A 7 -27.25 6.81 0.36
C ILE A 7 -26.59 7.15 1.70
N ILE A 8 -25.50 6.46 2.03
CA ILE A 8 -24.76 6.63 3.29
C ILE A 8 -23.55 7.56 3.11
N LEU A 9 -22.86 7.42 1.98
CA LEU A 9 -21.70 8.24 1.61
C LEU A 9 -21.76 8.50 0.10
N LYS A 10 -21.36 9.70 -0.30
CA LYS A 10 -21.23 10.09 -1.70
C LYS A 10 -19.94 10.87 -1.88
N GLU A 11 -19.08 10.37 -2.76
CA GLU A 11 -17.83 11.02 -3.14
C GLU A 11 -17.90 11.45 -4.59
N LYS A 12 -17.24 12.56 -4.90
CA LYS A 12 -17.17 13.13 -6.24
C LYS A 12 -15.85 13.86 -6.41
N ASP A 13 -15.13 13.50 -7.46
CA ASP A 13 -13.94 14.20 -7.90
C ASP A 13 -14.14 14.78 -9.32
N SER A 14 -13.33 15.78 -9.69
CA SER A 14 -13.39 16.42 -11.01
C SER A 14 -12.74 15.62 -12.13
N ALA A 15 -11.79 14.73 -11.81
CA ALA A 15 -11.14 13.85 -12.75
C ALA A 15 -11.70 12.42 -12.65
N TRP A 16 -11.49 11.75 -11.51
CA TRP A 16 -11.97 10.40 -11.23
C TRP A 16 -11.86 10.09 -9.74
N VAL A 17 -12.64 9.12 -9.26
CA VAL A 17 -12.60 8.63 -7.88
C VAL A 17 -11.97 7.24 -7.88
N ASP A 18 -10.92 7.01 -7.08
CA ASP A 18 -10.32 5.69 -6.91
C ASP A 18 -11.14 4.84 -5.94
N VAL A 19 -11.71 3.73 -6.44
CA VAL A 19 -12.48 2.81 -5.60
C VAL A 19 -11.56 1.73 -5.07
N ILE A 20 -11.28 1.81 -3.77
CA ILE A 20 -10.35 0.89 -3.11
C ILE A 20 -11.14 -0.23 -2.42
N ASP A 21 -11.29 -1.33 -3.15
CA ASP A 21 -11.93 -2.54 -2.66
C ASP A 21 -11.20 -3.13 -1.45
N GLY A 22 -11.97 -3.79 -0.56
CA GLY A 22 -11.43 -4.48 0.62
C GLY A 22 -11.00 -3.56 1.77
N SER A 23 -11.44 -2.30 1.75
CA SER A 23 -11.21 -1.31 2.82
C SER A 23 -12.36 -1.22 3.84
N VAL A 24 -13.46 -1.95 3.62
CA VAL A 24 -14.66 -1.93 4.47
C VAL A 24 -14.58 -2.98 5.56
N PHE A 25 -14.35 -2.53 6.79
CA PHE A 25 -14.43 -3.34 8.01
C PHE A 25 -15.52 -2.78 8.91
N TRP A 26 -16.52 -3.60 9.23
CA TRP A 26 -17.51 -3.26 10.25
C TRP A 26 -16.85 -3.20 11.62
N LEU A 27 -17.13 -2.13 12.37
CA LEU A 27 -16.50 -1.87 13.65
C LEU A 27 -17.31 -2.42 14.83
N ASP A 28 -18.49 -2.96 14.60
CA ASP A 28 -19.36 -3.54 15.62
C ASP A 28 -20.27 -4.61 15.00
N LYS A 29 -20.95 -5.39 15.85
CA LYS A 29 -21.80 -6.51 15.40
C LYS A 29 -23.13 -6.04 14.83
N GLU A 30 -23.58 -4.87 15.27
CA GLU A 30 -24.80 -4.19 14.86
C GLU A 30 -24.62 -3.48 13.50
N CYS A 31 -23.39 -3.50 12.96
CA CYS A 31 -22.97 -2.84 11.74
C CYS A 31 -23.34 -1.35 11.75
N THR A 32 -22.98 -0.59 12.78
CA THR A 32 -23.34 0.85 12.87
C THR A 32 -22.30 1.78 12.26
N CYS A 33 -21.03 1.37 12.20
CA CYS A 33 -19.97 2.10 11.52
C CYS A 33 -18.94 1.17 10.88
N PHE A 34 -18.25 1.69 9.86
CA PHE A 34 -17.27 0.94 9.07
C PHE A 34 -16.11 1.82 8.61
N THR A 35 -14.98 1.20 8.26
CA THR A 35 -13.85 1.91 7.64
C THR A 35 -14.07 2.17 6.16
N TRP A 36 -13.57 3.29 5.65
CA TRP A 36 -13.58 3.62 4.22
C TRP A 36 -12.26 4.31 3.86
N LEU A 37 -11.67 3.98 2.71
CA LEU A 37 -10.53 4.73 2.18
C LEU A 37 -11.02 5.72 1.14
N SER A 38 -10.64 6.99 1.29
CA SER A 38 -11.05 8.08 0.41
C SER A 38 -9.84 8.84 -0.10
N ASP A 39 -9.78 9.08 -1.40
CA ASP A 39 -8.82 9.96 -2.07
C ASP A 39 -9.42 11.34 -2.41
N VAL A 40 -10.66 11.62 -2.00
CA VAL A 40 -11.38 12.85 -2.32
C VAL A 40 -11.31 13.88 -1.18
N VAL A 41 -11.10 13.42 0.06
CA VAL A 41 -11.08 14.31 1.24
C VAL A 41 -9.79 15.15 1.29
N THR A 42 -8.66 14.57 0.88
CA THR A 42 -7.37 15.25 0.74
C THR A 42 -6.66 14.74 -0.52
N ASP A 43 -5.49 15.29 -0.87
CA ASP A 43 -4.72 14.87 -2.06
C ASP A 43 -4.03 13.48 -1.91
N THR A 44 -4.43 12.70 -0.90
CA THR A 44 -3.90 11.38 -0.57
C THR A 44 -5.00 10.49 -0.01
N ARG A 45 -4.82 9.17 -0.02
CA ARG A 45 -5.82 8.27 0.55
C ARG A 45 -5.83 8.36 2.07
N ASP A 46 -6.97 8.77 2.59
CA ASP A 46 -7.25 8.86 4.01
C ASP A 46 -8.12 7.70 4.49
N LEU A 47 -7.91 7.30 5.75
CA LEU A 47 -8.81 6.39 6.44
C LEU A 47 -9.92 7.17 7.13
N LEU A 48 -11.16 6.86 6.72
CA LEU A 48 -12.38 7.35 7.32
C LEU A 48 -13.04 6.27 8.17
N VAL A 49 -13.75 6.70 9.21
CA VAL A 49 -14.74 5.90 9.93
C VAL A 49 -16.12 6.48 9.64
N VAL A 50 -16.89 5.78 8.84
CA VAL A 50 -18.20 6.21 8.33
C VAL A 50 -19.31 5.63 9.20
N LYS A 51 -20.29 6.45 9.56
CA LYS A 51 -21.49 6.01 10.26
C LYS A 51 -22.54 5.55 9.25
N ARG A 52 -23.09 4.35 9.47
CA ARG A 52 -24.08 3.73 8.57
C ARG A 52 -25.40 4.50 8.49
N ASP A 53 -25.73 5.28 9.51
CA ASP A 53 -26.94 6.11 9.54
C ASP A 53 -26.86 7.32 8.57
N GLY A 54 -25.71 7.54 7.92
CA GLY A 54 -25.50 8.67 7.01
C GLY A 54 -25.22 9.99 7.71
N SER A 55 -25.07 10.00 9.04
CA SER A 55 -24.77 11.23 9.81
C SER A 55 -23.34 11.76 9.63
N GLY A 56 -22.53 11.09 8.81
CA GLY A 56 -21.20 11.52 8.40
C GLY A 56 -20.08 10.54 8.75
N TYR A 57 -18.85 11.05 8.79
CA TYR A 57 -17.64 10.26 9.05
C TYR A 57 -16.62 11.04 9.88
N VAL A 58 -15.62 10.32 10.39
CA VAL A 58 -14.42 10.89 11.02
C VAL A 58 -13.20 10.49 10.19
N ASN A 59 -12.40 11.46 9.73
CA ASN A 59 -11.10 11.20 9.11
C ASN A 59 -10.05 10.97 10.22
N VAL A 60 -9.54 9.74 10.34
CA VAL A 60 -8.59 9.35 11.40
C VAL A 60 -7.12 9.53 11.00
N THR A 61 -6.84 9.91 9.75
CA THR A 61 -5.48 10.14 9.23
C THR A 61 -5.21 11.57 8.78
N LYS A 62 -6.19 12.48 8.90
CA LYS A 62 -6.12 13.87 8.41
C LYS A 62 -4.84 14.65 8.76
N ASP A 63 -4.25 14.40 9.94
CA ASP A 63 -3.09 15.13 10.46
C ASP A 63 -1.77 14.34 10.29
N LEU A 64 -1.78 13.27 9.50
CA LEU A 64 -0.66 12.35 9.36
C LEU A 64 -0.01 12.46 7.96
N ASP A 65 1.32 12.39 7.93
CA ASP A 65 2.10 12.35 6.68
C ASP A 65 2.06 10.95 6.06
N MET A 66 0.89 10.52 5.59
CA MET A 66 0.71 9.19 5.04
C MET A 66 -0.30 9.12 3.90
N ASP A 67 -0.08 8.21 2.96
CA ASP A 67 -1.01 7.79 1.92
C ASP A 67 -1.42 6.35 2.20
N VAL A 68 -2.66 6.14 2.66
CA VAL A 68 -3.12 4.83 3.13
C VAL A 68 -3.45 3.93 1.95
N ILE A 69 -2.64 2.89 1.77
CA ILE A 69 -2.78 1.96 0.64
C ILE A 69 -3.88 0.94 0.93
N LYS A 70 -3.93 0.42 2.16
CA LYS A 70 -4.85 -0.66 2.53
C LYS A 70 -5.14 -0.71 4.03
N VAL A 71 -6.40 -0.97 4.40
CA VAL A 71 -6.76 -1.42 5.74
C VAL A 71 -6.54 -2.93 5.81
N LEU A 72 -5.61 -3.38 6.66
CA LEU A 72 -5.20 -4.79 6.73
C LEU A 72 -6.01 -5.58 7.76
N SER A 73 -6.34 -4.94 8.88
CA SER A 73 -7.10 -5.53 9.98
C SER A 73 -7.65 -4.46 10.91
N VAL A 74 -8.67 -4.81 11.67
CA VAL A 74 -9.27 -3.96 12.69
C VAL A 74 -9.39 -4.73 14.00
N ASP A 75 -8.86 -4.15 15.08
CA ASP A 75 -9.13 -4.53 16.46
C ASP A 75 -10.10 -3.48 17.06
N ALA A 76 -11.39 -3.69 16.83
CA ALA A 76 -12.42 -2.74 17.26
C ALA A 76 -12.55 -2.69 18.79
N SER A 77 -12.35 -3.83 19.47
CA SER A 77 -12.35 -3.93 20.94
C SER A 77 -11.25 -3.08 21.58
N GLY A 78 -10.04 -3.13 21.01
CA GLY A 78 -8.91 -2.30 21.43
C GLY A 78 -8.93 -0.89 20.84
N GLY A 79 -9.78 -0.62 19.84
CA GLY A 79 -9.95 0.69 19.22
C GLY A 79 -8.81 1.06 18.25
N TYR A 80 -8.31 0.10 17.47
CA TYR A 80 -7.23 0.31 16.50
C TYR A 80 -7.50 -0.34 15.13
N ALA A 81 -6.98 0.28 14.08
CA ALA A 81 -6.84 -0.31 12.76
C ALA A 81 -5.35 -0.51 12.42
N TYR A 82 -5.04 -1.58 11.73
CA TYR A 82 -3.73 -1.84 11.16
C TYR A 82 -3.78 -1.54 9.67
N VAL A 83 -2.93 -0.64 9.20
CA VAL A 83 -2.93 -0.16 7.81
C VAL A 83 -1.55 -0.34 7.16
N LEU A 84 -1.56 -0.67 5.87
CA LEU A 84 -0.40 -0.52 5.01
C LEU A 84 -0.42 0.90 4.44
N SER A 85 0.68 1.62 4.58
CA SER A 85 0.76 2.99 4.10
C SER A 85 2.16 3.35 3.63
N ALA A 86 2.24 4.29 2.69
CA ALA A 86 3.47 4.99 2.33
C ALA A 86 3.49 6.38 3.00
N LEU A 87 4.67 6.92 3.30
CA LEU A 87 4.79 8.32 3.72
C LEU A 87 4.60 9.22 2.49
N LYS A 88 3.90 10.36 2.61
CA LYS A 88 3.76 11.29 1.46
C LYS A 88 5.11 11.90 1.07
N SER A 89 5.98 12.08 2.06
CA SER A 89 7.36 12.51 1.86
C SER A 89 8.23 11.48 1.12
N SER A 90 7.91 10.18 1.17
CA SER A 90 8.66 9.11 0.53
C SER A 90 7.76 7.93 0.14
N HIS A 91 7.27 7.91 -1.11
CA HIS A 91 6.47 6.78 -1.63
C HIS A 91 7.34 5.61 -2.13
N LEU A 92 8.63 5.59 -1.79
CA LEU A 92 9.56 4.52 -2.15
C LEU A 92 9.47 3.32 -1.21
N SER A 93 8.76 3.46 -0.09
CA SER A 93 8.60 2.43 0.93
C SER A 93 7.17 2.36 1.42
N THR A 94 6.74 1.17 1.77
CA THR A 94 5.48 0.92 2.45
C THR A 94 5.74 0.35 3.83
N ALA A 95 4.91 0.68 4.80
CA ALA A 95 5.06 0.25 6.17
C ALA A 95 3.72 -0.08 6.81
N LEU A 96 3.78 -0.91 7.85
CA LEU A 96 2.66 -1.23 8.72
C LEU A 96 2.54 -0.15 9.80
N PHE A 97 1.35 0.43 9.90
CA PHE A 97 1.00 1.38 10.96
C PHE A 97 -0.18 0.84 11.78
N LYS A 98 -0.19 1.17 13.06
CA LYS A 98 -1.32 0.98 13.97
C LYS A 98 -1.95 2.35 14.23
N ILE A 99 -3.18 2.55 13.74
CA ILE A 99 -3.92 3.81 13.76
C ILE A 99 -5.04 3.72 14.80
N PRO A 100 -5.16 4.68 15.73
CA PRO A 100 -6.27 4.71 16.67
C PRO A 100 -7.59 5.05 15.96
N LEU A 101 -8.65 4.31 16.30
CA LEU A 101 -10.02 4.58 15.85
C LEU A 101 -10.72 5.57 16.81
N PRO A 102 -11.73 6.34 16.35
CA PRO A 102 -12.46 7.26 17.22
C PRO A 102 -13.16 6.47 18.32
N LEU A 103 -13.09 6.95 19.56
CA LEU A 103 -13.80 6.36 20.69
C LEU A 103 -14.88 7.35 21.20
N PRO A 104 -15.97 6.84 21.80
CA PRO A 104 -16.29 5.42 21.95
C PRO A 104 -16.72 4.77 20.62
N LEU A 105 -16.28 3.53 20.38
CA LEU A 105 -16.91 2.64 19.39
C LEU A 105 -18.00 1.81 20.08
N PRO A 106 -19.11 1.47 19.42
CA PRO A 106 -20.17 0.64 20.03
C PRO A 106 -19.68 -0.72 20.53
N SER A 107 -18.67 -1.30 19.88
CA SER A 107 -18.01 -2.55 20.26
C SER A 107 -16.87 -2.38 21.27
N SER A 108 -16.51 -1.15 21.64
CA SER A 108 -15.40 -0.88 22.55
C SER A 108 -15.75 -1.31 23.96
N THR A 109 -15.11 -2.37 24.44
CA THR A 109 -15.10 -2.76 25.86
C THR A 109 -14.12 -1.93 26.67
N THR A 110 -13.32 -1.10 26.00
CA THR A 110 -12.30 -0.24 26.60
C THR A 110 -12.96 1.01 27.17
N THR A 111 -13.16 1.05 28.49
CA THR A 111 -13.49 2.29 29.26
C THR A 111 -12.29 3.23 29.37
N THR A 112 -11.13 2.83 28.82
CA THR A 112 -9.89 3.56 28.95
C THR A 112 -9.96 4.88 28.19
N THR A 113 -10.27 5.94 28.94
CA THR A 113 -10.09 7.35 28.63
C THR A 113 -8.60 7.70 28.55
N THR A 114 -7.77 6.88 27.89
CA THR A 114 -6.37 7.26 27.64
C THR A 114 -6.39 8.37 26.61
N THR A 115 -6.24 9.60 27.08
CA THR A 115 -6.19 10.85 26.32
C THR A 115 -5.00 10.96 25.36
N ASN A 116 -4.27 9.87 25.11
CA ASN A 116 -3.04 9.89 24.33
C ASN A 116 -2.84 8.61 23.49
N ARG A 117 -3.87 8.21 22.73
CA ARG A 117 -3.74 7.18 21.70
C ARG A 117 -3.18 7.83 20.44
N LYS A 118 -1.90 7.59 20.15
CA LYS A 118 -1.20 8.09 18.97
C LYS A 118 -1.01 7.00 17.91
N PRO A 119 -0.97 7.34 16.62
CA PRO A 119 -0.51 6.44 15.56
C PRO A 119 0.88 5.89 15.87
N GLN A 120 1.11 4.63 15.54
CA GLN A 120 2.39 3.94 15.75
C GLN A 120 2.88 3.32 14.45
N LEU A 121 4.13 3.60 14.07
CA LEU A 121 4.84 2.86 13.03
C LEU A 121 5.30 1.51 13.63
N ILE A 122 4.83 0.41 13.04
CA ILE A 122 5.15 -0.95 13.49
C ILE A 122 6.36 -1.51 12.73
N THR A 123 6.49 -1.20 11.44
CA THR A 123 7.66 -1.59 10.66
C THR A 123 8.91 -0.84 11.15
N PRO A 124 10.03 -1.53 11.42
CA PRO A 124 11.27 -0.88 11.84
C PRO A 124 11.77 0.16 10.82
N VAL A 125 12.21 1.32 11.32
CA VAL A 125 12.62 2.50 10.52
C VAL A 125 13.79 2.24 9.56
N GLU A 126 14.62 1.23 9.85
CA GLU A 126 15.85 0.95 9.10
C GLU A 126 15.65 0.23 7.75
N GLN A 127 14.41 0.01 7.31
CA GLN A 127 14.10 -0.75 6.10
C GLN A 127 13.35 0.09 5.07
N THR A 128 14.08 0.86 4.26
CA THR A 128 13.53 1.35 2.98
C THR A 128 13.30 0.15 2.07
N ALA A 129 12.07 -0.34 2.08
CA ALA A 129 11.64 -1.51 1.34
C ALA A 129 10.14 -1.43 1.04
N GLN A 130 9.71 -2.30 0.12
CA GLN A 130 8.30 -2.56 -0.13
C GLN A 130 7.89 -3.70 0.78
N HIS A 131 7.01 -3.40 1.72
CA HIS A 131 6.41 -4.37 2.64
C HIS A 131 4.95 -4.64 2.24
N GLN A 132 4.54 -5.88 2.42
CA GLN A 132 3.13 -6.27 2.44
C GLN A 132 2.90 -7.19 3.63
N TYR A 133 1.70 -7.16 4.17
CA TYR A 133 1.35 -7.93 5.36
C TYR A 133 0.03 -8.66 5.18
N LEU A 134 -0.03 -9.86 5.74
CA LEU A 134 -1.28 -10.57 6.01
C LEU A 134 -1.35 -10.82 7.51
N ILE A 135 -2.26 -10.12 8.19
CA ILE A 135 -2.37 -10.14 9.65
C ILE A 135 -3.27 -11.31 10.08
N SER A 136 -2.83 -12.07 11.07
CA SER A 136 -3.63 -13.17 11.63
C SER A 136 -4.90 -12.63 12.32
N PRO A 137 -5.97 -13.42 12.41
CA PRO A 137 -7.08 -13.11 13.32
C PRO A 137 -6.54 -12.79 14.73
N GLY A 138 -7.05 -11.72 15.35
CA GLY A 138 -6.59 -11.25 16.66
C GLY A 138 -5.28 -10.46 16.67
N GLY A 139 -4.60 -10.28 15.53
CA GLY A 139 -3.51 -9.31 15.39
C GLY A 139 -2.23 -9.62 16.17
N LEU A 140 -1.99 -10.88 16.53
CA LEU A 140 -0.78 -11.30 17.26
C LEU A 140 0.40 -11.64 16.36
N TYR A 141 0.14 -12.04 15.11
CA TYR A 141 1.17 -12.38 14.12
C TYR A 141 0.80 -11.83 12.74
N ALA A 142 1.78 -11.75 11.86
CA ALA A 142 1.56 -11.49 10.44
C ALA A 142 2.55 -12.27 9.57
N ILE A 143 2.12 -12.59 8.34
CA ILE A 143 3.05 -12.93 7.26
C ILE A 143 3.49 -11.62 6.62
N GLU A 144 4.79 -11.37 6.61
CA GLU A 144 5.41 -10.22 5.95
C GLU A 144 6.07 -10.66 4.65
N ASN A 145 5.71 -10.02 3.54
CA ASN A 145 6.45 -10.07 2.29
C ASN A 145 7.27 -8.79 2.17
N VAL A 146 8.60 -8.90 2.10
CA VAL A 146 9.49 -7.73 2.03
C VAL A 146 10.53 -7.88 0.93
N SER A 147 10.68 -6.84 0.12
CA SER A 147 11.71 -6.75 -0.92
C SER A 147 12.19 -5.31 -1.08
N ASN A 148 13.41 -5.13 -1.57
CA ASN A 148 13.88 -3.83 -2.03
C ASN A 148 14.76 -3.99 -3.27
N ILE A 149 15.29 -2.88 -3.76
CA ILE A 149 16.06 -2.84 -5.01
C ILE A 149 17.28 -3.78 -5.00
N ASP A 150 17.92 -3.96 -3.83
CA ASP A 150 19.14 -4.77 -3.67
C ASP A 150 18.88 -6.19 -3.15
N ARG A 151 17.64 -6.48 -2.73
CA ARG A 151 17.30 -7.73 -2.03
C ARG A 151 16.03 -8.34 -2.62
N PRO A 152 16.11 -9.59 -3.12
CA PRO A 152 14.94 -10.28 -3.59
C PRO A 152 13.96 -10.51 -2.44
N LEU A 153 12.72 -10.83 -2.80
CA LEU A 153 11.63 -11.10 -1.87
C LEU A 153 12.03 -12.06 -0.75
N ARG A 154 11.70 -11.69 0.47
CA ARG A 154 11.68 -12.58 1.63
C ARG A 154 10.27 -12.66 2.18
N VAL A 155 9.94 -13.81 2.73
CA VAL A 155 8.67 -14.04 3.41
C VAL A 155 8.97 -14.45 4.84
N ASN A 156 8.51 -13.66 5.80
CA ASN A 156 8.71 -13.86 7.23
C ASN A 156 7.36 -14.10 7.92
N ILE A 157 7.38 -14.83 9.04
CA ILE A 157 6.35 -14.75 10.06
C ILE A 157 6.88 -13.81 11.14
N ILE A 158 6.12 -12.77 11.46
CA ILE A 158 6.47 -11.79 12.49
C ILE A 158 5.42 -11.79 13.61
N SER A 159 5.84 -11.50 14.84
CA SER A 159 4.93 -11.15 15.93
C SER A 159 4.54 -9.67 15.88
N LEU A 160 3.38 -9.36 16.44
CA LEU A 160 2.84 -8.01 16.58
C LEU A 160 2.52 -7.72 18.06
N PRO A 161 2.65 -6.46 18.51
CA PRO A 161 3.04 -5.28 17.73
C PRO A 161 4.57 -5.06 17.62
N ASP A 162 5.41 -5.95 18.16
CA ASP A 162 6.86 -5.74 18.28
C ASP A 162 7.65 -5.92 16.97
N HIS A 163 7.03 -6.47 15.92
CA HIS A 163 7.64 -6.76 14.61
C HIS A 163 8.88 -7.69 14.72
N LYS A 164 8.87 -8.63 15.66
CA LYS A 164 9.96 -9.61 15.76
C LYS A 164 9.76 -10.74 14.76
N VAL A 165 10.78 -11.05 13.95
CA VAL A 165 10.77 -12.24 13.08
C VAL A 165 10.81 -13.50 13.93
N VAL A 166 9.75 -14.29 13.84
CA VAL A 166 9.58 -15.57 14.55
C VAL A 166 10.04 -16.73 13.67
N ASP A 167 9.74 -16.67 12.38
CA ASP A 167 10.18 -17.66 11.40
C ASP A 167 10.38 -17.02 10.02
N ARG A 168 11.11 -17.71 9.12
CA ARG A 168 11.36 -17.27 7.76
C ARG A 168 10.99 -18.35 6.76
N LEU A 169 9.84 -18.17 6.11
CA LEU A 169 9.27 -19.10 5.14
C LEU A 169 10.04 -19.10 3.81
N VAL A 170 10.49 -17.93 3.35
CA VAL A 170 11.22 -17.79 2.09
C VAL A 170 12.40 -16.85 2.27
N THR A 171 13.61 -17.31 1.91
CA THR A 171 14.84 -16.54 2.01
C THR A 171 15.38 -16.05 0.66
N ASN A 172 15.06 -16.77 -0.43
CA ASN A 172 15.67 -16.57 -1.75
C ASN A 172 17.21 -16.50 -1.75
N SER A 173 17.89 -17.20 -0.83
CA SER A 173 19.35 -17.10 -0.66
C SER A 173 20.16 -17.46 -1.91
N LYS A 174 19.68 -18.43 -2.72
CA LYS A 174 20.34 -18.79 -3.99
C LYS A 174 20.26 -17.65 -5.01
N LEU A 175 19.11 -16.98 -5.11
CA LEU A 175 18.92 -15.81 -5.97
C LEU A 175 19.76 -14.64 -5.48
N LYS A 176 19.78 -14.38 -4.16
CA LYS A 176 20.61 -13.33 -3.58
C LYS A 176 22.09 -13.53 -3.90
N ARG A 177 22.63 -14.75 -3.75
CA ARG A 177 24.03 -15.05 -4.12
C ARG A 177 24.33 -14.82 -5.59
N ARG A 178 23.38 -15.14 -6.49
CA ARG A 178 23.53 -14.86 -7.93
C ARG A 178 23.53 -13.36 -8.20
N LEU A 179 22.61 -12.62 -7.59
CA LEU A 179 22.55 -11.17 -7.70
C LEU A 179 23.87 -10.53 -7.23
N ASP A 180 24.40 -11.00 -6.10
CA ASP A 180 25.67 -10.51 -5.53
C ASP A 180 26.89 -10.86 -6.38
N SER A 181 26.80 -11.90 -7.22
CA SER A 181 27.88 -12.27 -8.14
C SER A 181 27.87 -11.47 -9.45
N VAL A 182 26.79 -10.75 -9.74
CA VAL A 182 26.72 -9.84 -10.88
C VAL A 182 27.23 -8.48 -10.40
N CYS A 183 28.18 -7.90 -11.12
CA CYS A 183 28.61 -6.51 -10.89
C CYS A 183 27.50 -5.56 -11.38
N VAL A 184 26.44 -5.42 -10.58
CA VAL A 184 25.46 -4.35 -10.71
C VAL A 184 26.01 -3.14 -9.96
N GLY A 185 26.09 -2.00 -10.64
CA GLY A 185 26.41 -0.74 -9.97
C GLY A 185 25.39 -0.42 -8.88
N LYS A 186 25.72 0.52 -7.98
CA LYS A 186 24.79 0.98 -6.95
C LYS A 186 23.48 1.43 -7.61
N MET A 187 22.37 0.79 -7.26
CA MET A 187 21.05 1.15 -7.76
C MET A 187 20.44 2.19 -6.82
N GLU A 188 19.90 3.27 -7.39
CA GLU A 188 19.27 4.34 -6.62
C GLU A 188 17.87 4.64 -7.17
N LEU A 189 16.93 4.87 -6.26
CA LEU A 189 15.60 5.37 -6.59
C LEU A 189 15.59 6.87 -6.37
N PHE A 190 15.16 7.62 -7.38
CA PHE A 190 15.05 9.08 -7.31
C PHE A 190 13.67 9.53 -7.77
N ARG A 191 13.28 10.72 -7.31
CA ARG A 191 12.03 11.38 -7.71
C ARG A 191 12.30 12.22 -8.95
N VAL A 192 11.50 12.04 -9.99
CA VAL A 192 11.50 12.91 -11.16
C VAL A 192 10.41 13.97 -10.98
N MET A 193 10.79 15.24 -11.04
CA MET A 193 9.83 16.34 -11.06
C MET A 193 9.26 16.46 -12.46
N ILE A 194 7.95 16.23 -12.60
CA ILE A 194 7.24 16.43 -13.87
C ILE A 194 6.56 17.79 -13.80
N HIS A 195 7.05 18.76 -14.57
CA HIS A 195 6.38 20.05 -14.72
C HIS A 195 5.15 19.90 -15.63
N HIS A 196 3.96 20.00 -15.04
CA HIS A 196 2.72 20.15 -15.81
C HIS A 196 2.49 21.65 -16.10
N HIS A 197 2.33 22.01 -17.38
CA HIS A 197 1.85 23.32 -17.77
C HIS A 197 0.33 23.36 -17.51
N HIS A 198 -0.08 24.12 -16.49
CA HIS A 198 -1.48 24.23 -16.08
C HIS A 198 -2.34 24.92 -17.15
N HIS A 199 -3.30 24.19 -17.72
CA HIS A 199 -4.68 24.64 -17.61
C HIS A 199 -5.29 23.87 -16.45
N HIS A 200 -5.81 24.61 -15.45
CA HIS A 200 -6.50 24.15 -14.23
C HIS A 200 -6.60 22.64 -14.09
N HIS A 201 -5.86 22.02 -13.15
CA HIS A 201 -6.16 20.77 -12.41
C HIS A 201 -4.84 20.34 -11.76
N GLN A 202 -4.79 20.27 -10.42
CA GLN A 202 -3.64 19.76 -9.69
C GLN A 202 -3.85 18.26 -9.43
N HIS A 203 -3.16 17.43 -10.21
CA HIS A 203 -2.91 16.04 -9.85
C HIS A 203 -1.41 15.84 -9.86
N HIS A 204 -0.84 15.49 -8.71
CA HIS A 204 0.57 15.13 -8.64
C HIS A 204 0.73 13.64 -8.98
N HIS A 205 0.90 13.33 -10.27
CA HIS A 205 1.34 12.01 -10.69
C HIS A 205 2.84 11.87 -10.43
N TYR A 206 3.20 11.05 -9.43
CA TYR A 206 4.60 10.69 -9.18
C TYR A 206 4.95 9.41 -9.94
N HIS A 207 5.92 9.51 -10.85
CA HIS A 207 6.50 8.35 -11.51
C HIS A 207 7.91 8.08 -10.95
N TYR A 208 8.16 6.83 -10.58
CA TYR A 208 9.47 6.37 -10.09
C TYR A 208 10.19 5.61 -11.20
N TYR A 209 11.46 5.94 -11.41
CA TYR A 209 12.30 5.31 -12.43
C TYR A 209 13.53 4.64 -11.78
N LEU A 210 14.01 3.57 -12.41
CA LEU A 210 15.26 2.88 -12.08
C LEU A 210 16.35 3.37 -13.03
N ASP A 211 17.45 3.92 -12.51
CA ASP A 211 18.66 4.14 -13.31
C ASP A 211 19.67 3.02 -12.99
N THR A 212 20.18 2.38 -14.04
CA THR A 212 21.17 1.30 -13.95
C THR A 212 22.33 1.63 -14.88
N GLN A 213 23.49 1.99 -14.33
CA GLN A 213 24.72 2.01 -15.09
C GLN A 213 25.27 0.57 -15.21
N ILE A 214 25.07 -0.06 -16.37
CA ILE A 214 25.60 -1.39 -16.68
C ILE A 214 26.83 -1.24 -17.56
N ALA A 215 28.01 -1.60 -17.05
CA ALA A 215 29.19 -1.83 -17.87
C ALA A 215 29.08 -3.23 -18.50
N THR A 216 28.82 -3.31 -19.80
CA THR A 216 28.71 -4.58 -20.54
C THR A 216 30.09 -5.16 -20.85
N GLN A 217 30.38 -6.36 -20.35
CA GLN A 217 31.48 -7.21 -20.83
C GLN A 217 30.89 -8.52 -21.36
N THR A 218 31.08 -8.78 -22.65
CA THR A 218 30.43 -9.87 -23.38
C THR A 218 31.30 -11.14 -23.37
N HIS A 219 30.77 -12.27 -22.90
CA HIS A 219 31.31 -13.60 -23.20
C HIS A 219 30.18 -14.56 -23.64
N LYS A 220 30.43 -15.32 -24.71
CA LYS A 220 29.47 -16.14 -25.47
C LYS A 220 29.20 -17.53 -24.86
N SER A 221 27.95 -17.99 -25.08
CA SER A 221 27.39 -19.36 -25.01
C SER A 221 27.09 -19.89 -23.60
N THR A 222 25.85 -20.24 -23.24
CA THR A 222 25.05 -21.37 -23.78
C THR A 222 23.58 -21.25 -23.32
N HIS A 223 22.61 -21.47 -24.22
CA HIS A 223 21.14 -21.54 -24.03
C HIS A 223 20.53 -20.60 -22.96
N THR A 224 20.22 -19.39 -23.40
CA THR A 224 19.41 -18.41 -22.66
C THR A 224 17.98 -18.47 -23.17
N HIS A 225 17.00 -18.70 -22.29
CA HIS A 225 15.61 -18.31 -22.59
C HIS A 225 15.55 -16.79 -22.55
N THR A 226 15.56 -16.17 -23.73
CA THR A 226 15.46 -14.72 -23.87
C THR A 226 14.00 -14.31 -23.73
N TYR A 227 13.65 -13.67 -22.62
CA TYR A 227 12.44 -12.87 -22.54
C TYR A 227 12.72 -11.54 -23.23
N THR A 228 12.33 -11.41 -24.48
CA THR A 228 12.38 -10.12 -25.18
C THR A 228 11.15 -9.31 -24.80
N HIS A 229 11.32 -8.35 -23.88
CA HIS A 229 10.36 -7.26 -23.72
C HIS A 229 10.60 -6.24 -24.84
N THR A 230 9.88 -6.37 -25.95
CA THR A 230 9.92 -5.35 -27.01
C THR A 230 8.98 -4.21 -26.61
N HIS A 231 9.52 -3.09 -26.17
CA HIS A 231 8.77 -1.84 -26.03
C HIS A 231 8.74 -1.15 -27.39
N GLY A 232 7.67 -1.33 -28.15
CA GLY A 232 7.41 -0.58 -29.36
C GLY A 232 6.68 0.72 -29.02
N TYR A 233 7.35 1.87 -29.18
CA TYR A 233 6.70 3.18 -29.17
C TYR A 233 6.39 3.59 -30.61
N THR A 234 5.16 3.44 -31.06
CA THR A 234 4.68 4.08 -32.29
C THR A 234 4.06 5.43 -31.94
N LYS A 235 4.79 6.50 -32.28
CA LYS A 235 4.32 7.88 -32.21
C LYS A 235 3.15 8.07 -33.17
N THR A 236 1.93 8.24 -32.65
CA THR A 236 0.83 8.81 -33.42
C THR A 236 0.64 10.27 -32.99
N PRO A 237 0.61 11.23 -33.93
CA PRO A 237 0.39 12.63 -33.60
C PRO A 237 -1.11 12.85 -33.48
N THR A 238 -1.64 12.71 -32.26
CA THR A 238 -2.85 13.37 -31.68
C THR A 238 -3.57 12.43 -30.72
N GLN A 239 -3.85 12.97 -29.51
CA GLN A 239 -4.48 12.36 -28.32
C GLN A 239 -3.55 11.56 -27.39
N ASP A 240 -3.18 12.21 -26.28
CA ASP A 240 -2.55 11.60 -25.11
C ASP A 240 -3.61 10.92 -24.23
N VAL A 241 -3.77 9.60 -24.40
CA VAL A 241 -4.28 8.71 -23.36
C VAL A 241 -3.48 7.42 -23.42
N TYR A 242 -2.53 7.25 -22.51
CA TYR A 242 -1.85 5.96 -22.30
C TYR A 242 -2.58 5.22 -21.18
N MET A 243 -3.43 4.27 -21.54
CA MET A 243 -4.04 3.35 -20.59
C MET A 243 -3.05 2.20 -20.33
N HIS A 244 -2.42 2.18 -19.16
CA HIS A 244 -1.63 1.03 -18.71
C HIS A 244 -2.57 0.04 -18.02
N VAL A 245 -2.99 -1.01 -18.73
CA VAL A 245 -3.74 -2.13 -18.14
C VAL A 245 -2.79 -3.29 -17.94
N HIS A 246 -2.49 -3.62 -16.69
CA HIS A 246 -1.76 -4.83 -16.33
C HIS A 246 -2.73 -6.02 -16.28
N TYR A 247 -2.68 -6.91 -17.27
CA TYR A 247 -3.17 -8.28 -17.11
C TYR A 247 -1.99 -9.21 -16.92
N THR A 248 -2.00 -9.98 -15.83
CA THR A 248 -1.06 -11.10 -15.66
C THR A 248 -1.82 -12.39 -15.96
N TYR A 249 -1.64 -12.94 -17.15
CA TYR A 249 -2.08 -14.31 -17.46
C TYR A 249 -0.91 -15.27 -17.17
N ILE A 250 -1.12 -16.20 -16.23
CA ILE A 250 -0.22 -17.33 -16.02
C ILE A 250 -0.86 -18.52 -16.74
N GLN A 251 -0.33 -18.89 -17.90
CA GLN A 251 -0.74 -20.09 -18.62
C GLN A 251 0.33 -21.15 -18.42
N ILE A 252 0.02 -22.16 -17.59
CA ILE A 252 0.87 -23.31 -17.34
C ILE A 252 0.47 -24.38 -18.36
N TYR A 253 1.39 -24.76 -19.25
CA TYR A 253 1.27 -26.01 -19.99
C TYR A 253 2.09 -27.07 -19.24
N ILE A 254 1.43 -28.19 -18.93
CA ILE A 254 2.03 -29.42 -18.40
C ILE A 254 2.84 -30.08 -19.51
#